data_AF-A0A662XK87-F1
#
_entry.id   AF-A0A662XK87-F1
#
_cell.length_a   1.000
_cell.length_b   1.000
_cell.length_c   1.000
_cell.angle_alpha   90.00
_cell.angle_beta   90.00
_cell.angle_gamma   90.00
#
_symmetry.space_group_name_H-M   'P 1'
#
loop_
_entity.id
_entity.type
_entity.pdbx_description
1 polymer ?
#
loop_
_entity_poly.entity_id
_entity_poly.type
_entity_poly.pdbx_seq_one_letter_code
_entity_poly.pdbx_strand_id
1 'polypeptide(L)'
;MSARAHSAASRGSSTFAGSGTSGGGSGSRRYRRVAHTPQVDDTLFGEKNQVAKNRKNGRTVQAGSHTSNQEGGEGGKSAFGGQQGKRLAKKAMSKMPIVVVPEDELERMKGETRILTPAEMEALEARREEEQEQQRLTSKARKEHMMKLSEEAARRAPKSEIEQIFAAEKQEILRRARVLKDQTDDSVKLMKTLGARAQAFTIRDQQLKVKEGLEEEHHVYDEKLNVLMEIERLEGLKRQEEVDEVKKQKRYADRKVLEDQIADRRRQRQKESEVVAQEAQEMLAKIKQQQEEEAEKERHKAERSLKSMAEIKKFNNETLVRKQEIQRQIKDEEDQVVAYQQKKAAELKRLEEEEAQRRHEAELRCAKLRSMQEKMANEKAELDELRAKRAAESRERQAREADLTLARKHKEEMDELRHAREAQALHRQRARVKEATLQQREYESIMAQVESDKTRVKAEEEKRKVASMAHRRVLQSQIEEKEKLKKLVFVKKQEEGQALKEEYARELKKMEQIRLEEVDELIKAGVNPLYLSEMKALDIEKVRNR
;
A
#
# COMPACT_ATOMS: atom_id res chain seq x y z
N MET A 1 -33.60 65.18 31.31
CA MET A 1 -34.60 64.55 32.20
C MET A 1 -34.38 63.06 32.19
N SER A 2 -34.42 62.48 33.39
CA SER A 2 -34.94 61.16 33.76
C SER A 2 -34.67 59.96 32.84
N ALA A 3 -33.89 58.96 33.25
CA ALA A 3 -34.21 57.98 34.32
C ALA A 3 -35.34 57.02 33.88
N ARG A 4 -35.31 55.71 34.20
CA ARG A 4 -34.53 55.00 35.24
C ARG A 4 -34.54 53.48 34.91
N ALA A 5 -33.61 52.73 35.52
CA ALA A 5 -33.82 51.48 36.30
C ALA A 5 -34.71 50.33 35.77
N HIS A 6 -34.49 49.06 36.13
CA HIS A 6 -33.42 48.37 36.89
C HIS A 6 -33.46 46.87 36.46
N SER A 7 -32.38 46.08 36.59
CA SER A 7 -32.05 45.22 37.76
C SER A 7 -33.20 44.32 38.23
N ALA A 8 -33.05 43.05 38.64
CA ALA A 8 -31.89 42.18 38.91
C ALA A 8 -32.37 40.71 38.69
N ALA A 9 -31.80 39.59 39.14
CA ALA A 9 -30.61 39.16 39.92
C ALA A 9 -30.40 37.67 39.51
N SER A 10 -29.21 37.11 39.31
CA SER A 10 -28.04 36.99 40.19
C SER A 10 -28.20 36.01 41.37
N ARG A 11 -27.24 35.06 41.46
CA ARG A 11 -26.74 34.23 42.58
C ARG A 11 -26.20 32.93 41.96
N GLY A 12 -24.99 32.43 42.23
CA GLY A 12 -23.93 32.80 43.18
C GLY A 12 -23.27 31.48 43.64
N SER A 13 -22.02 31.18 43.33
CA SER A 13 -20.79 31.67 43.99
C SER A 13 -20.58 31.14 45.43
N SER A 14 -19.62 30.22 45.61
CA SER A 14 -18.73 29.96 46.78
C SER A 14 -18.38 28.45 46.83
N THR A 15 -17.15 27.94 46.96
CA THR A 15 -15.95 28.21 47.80
C THR A 15 -16.03 27.73 49.26
N PHE A 16 -15.60 26.50 49.52
CA PHE A 16 -14.96 25.98 50.76
C PHE A 16 -14.35 24.59 50.38
N ALA A 17 -13.14 24.13 50.72
CA ALA A 17 -12.21 24.24 51.87
C ALA A 17 -12.47 23.22 53.01
N GLY A 18 -11.39 22.55 53.47
CA GLY A 18 -11.37 21.51 54.52
C GLY A 18 -11.28 20.06 53.98
N SER A 19 -10.13 19.37 53.94
CA SER A 19 -9.21 18.90 55.00
C SER A 19 -9.53 17.48 55.52
N GLY A 20 -8.69 16.50 55.18
CA GLY A 20 -8.75 15.11 55.68
C GLY A 20 -7.44 14.38 55.40
N THR A 21 -6.59 14.24 56.41
CA THR A 21 -5.23 13.67 56.36
C THR A 21 -5.20 12.16 56.10
N SER A 22 -4.15 11.62 55.46
CA SER A 22 -2.99 11.07 56.17
C SER A 22 -1.86 10.62 55.23
N GLY A 23 -0.61 10.60 55.74
CA GLY A 23 0.57 10.03 55.06
C GLY A 23 1.64 11.06 54.63
N GLY A 24 2.54 11.42 55.53
CA GLY A 24 3.74 12.21 55.20
C GLY A 24 4.81 11.39 54.44
N GLY A 25 5.91 11.96 53.96
CA GLY A 25 6.36 13.34 54.06
C GLY A 25 7.89 13.44 54.23
N SER A 26 8.55 14.16 53.30
CA SER A 26 9.94 14.65 53.36
C SER A 26 11.10 13.63 53.46
N GLY A 27 12.20 13.88 52.73
CA GLY A 27 13.41 13.05 52.88
C GLY A 27 14.53 13.22 51.85
N SER A 28 15.00 14.44 51.58
CA SER A 28 16.23 14.63 50.80
C SER A 28 17.43 13.89 51.44
N ARG A 29 18.06 12.95 50.72
CA ARG A 29 19.43 12.47 51.02
C ARG A 29 20.26 12.30 49.74
N ARG A 30 21.49 12.80 49.79
CA ARG A 30 22.53 12.63 48.76
C ARG A 30 23.32 11.34 49.00
N TYR A 31 24.07 10.95 47.96
CA TYR A 31 25.05 9.85 47.90
C TYR A 31 24.40 8.44 47.89
N ARG A 32 24.95 7.45 47.19
CA ARG A 32 26.36 7.21 46.83
C ARG A 32 26.45 6.44 45.50
N ARG A 33 27.35 6.82 44.57
CA ARG A 33 27.73 5.92 43.46
C ARG A 33 28.45 4.70 44.03
N VAL A 34 28.01 3.50 43.68
CA VAL A 34 28.69 2.23 43.97
C VAL A 34 28.86 1.51 42.64
N ALA A 35 30.11 1.14 42.33
CA ALA A 35 30.58 0.49 41.10
C ALA A 35 30.44 1.30 39.78
N HIS A 36 31.39 1.07 38.86
CA HIS A 36 31.44 1.67 37.52
C HIS A 36 31.21 0.64 36.40
N THR A 37 30.98 -0.63 36.74
CA THR A 37 30.86 -1.75 35.79
C THR A 37 29.68 -2.64 36.19
N PRO A 38 28.73 -2.92 35.28
CA PRO A 38 27.76 -3.99 35.50
C PRO A 38 28.47 -5.32 35.27
N GLN A 39 28.82 -6.01 36.35
CA GLN A 39 29.20 -7.42 36.30
C GLN A 39 28.00 -8.22 36.79
N VAL A 40 27.08 -8.46 35.85
CA VAL A 40 25.91 -9.33 36.05
C VAL A 40 26.33 -10.76 35.68
N ASP A 41 25.94 -11.72 36.50
CA ASP A 41 26.30 -13.13 36.33
C ASP A 41 25.27 -13.81 35.42
N ASP A 42 25.55 -13.82 34.11
CA ASP A 42 24.62 -14.30 33.06
C ASP A 42 24.46 -15.84 33.02
N THR A 43 24.82 -16.56 34.08
CA THR A 43 24.77 -18.03 34.14
C THR A 43 23.43 -18.61 34.65
N LEU A 44 22.42 -17.78 34.94
CA LEU A 44 21.13 -18.24 35.50
C LEU A 44 20.01 -18.51 34.46
N PHE A 45 20.15 -18.04 33.22
CA PHE A 45 19.17 -18.27 32.14
C PHE A 45 19.90 -18.62 30.85
N GLY A 46 20.13 -19.91 30.59
CA GLY A 46 20.89 -20.35 29.44
C GLY A 46 20.07 -20.36 28.13
N GLU A 47 20.68 -19.90 27.03
CA GLU A 47 20.48 -20.51 25.70
C GLU A 47 21.74 -20.50 24.81
N LYS A 48 22.08 -21.71 24.34
CA LYS A 48 22.47 -22.09 22.96
C LYS A 48 23.71 -21.45 22.28
N ASN A 49 24.74 -22.30 22.22
CA ASN A 49 25.53 -22.68 21.02
C ASN A 49 26.36 -21.62 20.26
N GLN A 50 27.70 -21.76 20.34
CA GLN A 50 28.50 -22.21 19.17
C GLN A 50 29.71 -23.10 19.56
N VAL A 51 29.60 -24.39 19.21
CA VAL A 51 30.59 -25.28 18.55
C VAL A 51 32.09 -25.18 18.90
N ALA A 52 32.61 -26.34 19.34
CA ALA A 52 33.98 -26.88 19.22
C ALA A 52 35.15 -26.27 20.03
N LYS A 53 35.70 -27.09 20.94
CA LYS A 53 36.91 -27.89 20.62
C LYS A 53 37.16 -29.06 21.58
N ASN A 54 37.98 -29.99 21.12
CA ASN A 54 38.27 -31.27 21.75
C ASN A 54 39.02 -31.20 23.09
N ARG A 55 38.52 -31.95 24.07
CA ARG A 55 39.23 -32.92 24.95
C ARG A 55 40.61 -32.52 25.52
N LYS A 56 40.70 -32.48 26.86
CA LYS A 56 41.77 -33.17 27.63
C LYS A 56 41.48 -33.30 29.15
N ASN A 57 41.56 -34.54 29.62
CA ASN A 57 42.04 -35.03 30.94
C ASN A 57 41.28 -34.75 32.26
N GLY A 58 41.35 -35.76 33.14
CA GLY A 58 40.70 -35.88 34.47
C GLY A 58 39.63 -36.97 34.43
N ARG A 59 39.78 -38.20 34.97
CA ARG A 59 40.63 -38.80 36.02
C ARG A 59 40.27 -38.45 37.47
N THR A 60 39.13 -38.97 37.93
CA THR A 60 38.81 -39.46 39.30
C THR A 60 37.54 -40.33 39.18
N VAL A 61 37.57 -41.64 39.40
CA VAL A 61 37.47 -42.37 40.69
C VAL A 61 36.12 -42.19 41.42
N GLN A 62 35.22 -43.16 41.22
CA GLN A 62 34.34 -43.87 42.18
C GLN A 62 33.41 -44.76 41.33
N ALA A 63 33.49 -46.10 41.35
CA ALA A 63 33.21 -47.06 42.43
C ALA A 63 31.70 -47.27 42.67
N GLY A 64 31.22 -48.51 42.46
CA GLY A 64 29.95 -49.00 43.00
C GLY A 64 28.79 -49.21 42.01
N SER A 65 28.78 -50.36 41.33
CA SER A 65 27.51 -51.05 41.01
C SER A 65 27.77 -52.55 40.94
N HIS A 66 27.10 -53.31 41.80
CA HIS A 66 27.20 -54.77 41.92
C HIS A 66 25.89 -55.43 41.49
N THR A 67 25.92 -56.77 41.46
CA THR A 67 24.79 -57.70 41.35
C THR A 67 24.01 -57.73 40.03
N SER A 68 24.54 -58.56 39.13
CA SER A 68 23.83 -59.71 38.56
C SER A 68 22.49 -60.10 39.21
N ASN A 69 21.51 -60.44 38.36
CA ASN A 69 21.18 -61.85 38.16
C ASN A 69 20.37 -62.10 36.87
N GLN A 70 20.62 -63.27 36.24
CA GLN A 70 19.71 -64.17 35.48
C GLN A 70 18.70 -63.55 34.46
N GLU A 71 18.45 -64.14 33.28
CA GLU A 71 18.81 -65.46 32.72
C GLU A 71 18.58 -65.44 31.19
N GLY A 72 19.13 -66.43 30.46
CA GLY A 72 18.57 -66.80 29.14
C GLY A 72 19.53 -66.98 27.97
N GLY A 73 19.84 -68.24 27.65
CA GLY A 73 19.88 -68.72 26.26
C GLY A 73 21.15 -68.52 25.43
N GLU A 74 22.10 -69.45 25.52
CA GLU A 74 23.10 -69.67 24.46
C GLU A 74 22.52 -70.45 23.27
N GLY A 75 22.98 -70.13 22.05
CA GLY A 75 22.79 -70.98 20.87
C GLY A 75 23.36 -70.38 19.59
N GLY A 76 24.45 -70.94 19.05
CA GLY A 76 25.02 -70.49 17.76
C GLY A 76 26.50 -70.82 17.55
N LYS A 77 26.80 -72.10 17.27
CA LYS A 77 28.16 -72.66 17.14
C LYS A 77 28.98 -72.14 15.94
N SER A 78 30.31 -72.24 16.09
CA SER A 78 31.32 -72.51 15.04
C SER A 78 31.77 -71.31 14.17
N ALA A 79 32.98 -71.28 13.58
CA ALA A 79 34.03 -72.31 13.54
C ALA A 79 35.46 -71.74 13.39
N PHE A 80 36.42 -72.49 13.99
CA PHE A 80 37.70 -72.90 13.38
C PHE A 80 38.84 -71.88 13.15
N GLY A 81 39.99 -72.19 13.76
CA GLY A 81 41.25 -71.45 13.60
C GLY A 81 42.38 -72.07 14.44
N GLY A 82 42.92 -73.20 14.01
CA GLY A 82 44.23 -73.66 14.47
C GLY A 82 45.35 -72.76 13.91
N GLN A 83 46.63 -72.93 14.23
CA GLN A 83 47.31 -73.98 14.98
C GLN A 83 48.74 -73.48 15.21
N GLN A 84 49.32 -73.63 16.42
CA GLN A 84 50.77 -73.87 16.61
C GLN A 84 51.10 -73.99 18.10
N GLY A 85 51.82 -75.05 18.46
CA GLY A 85 52.36 -75.23 19.81
C GLY A 85 53.87 -75.45 19.79
N LYS A 86 54.53 -75.09 20.88
CA LYS A 86 55.86 -75.54 21.33
C LYS A 86 55.95 -75.20 22.82
N ARG A 87 55.64 -76.15 23.71
CA ARG A 87 56.62 -77.04 24.37
C ARG A 87 57.75 -76.27 25.08
N LEU A 88 57.52 -75.96 26.36
CA LEU A 88 58.58 -75.71 27.34
C LEU A 88 59.18 -77.05 27.77
N ALA A 89 60.50 -77.18 27.69
CA ALA A 89 61.25 -78.33 28.20
C ALA A 89 62.37 -77.86 29.13
N LYS A 90 62.53 -78.59 30.25
CA LYS A 90 63.47 -78.32 31.34
C LYS A 90 64.92 -78.55 30.89
N LYS A 91 65.88 -77.77 31.44
CA LYS A 91 67.00 -78.37 32.20
C LYS A 91 67.75 -77.37 33.07
N ALA A 92 68.48 -77.89 34.05
CA ALA A 92 69.20 -77.13 35.07
C ALA A 92 70.72 -77.09 34.81
N MET A 93 71.32 -75.95 35.17
CA MET A 93 72.63 -75.77 35.82
C MET A 93 73.92 -76.40 35.25
N SER A 94 74.81 -75.50 34.81
CA SER A 94 76.17 -75.25 35.37
C SER A 94 77.43 -75.49 34.50
N LYS A 95 78.41 -74.62 34.78
CA LYS A 95 79.85 -74.58 34.40
C LYS A 95 80.22 -73.87 33.06
N MET A 96 81.18 -72.96 33.17
CA MET A 96 81.85 -72.17 32.10
C MET A 96 83.23 -72.81 31.77
N PRO A 97 84.13 -72.26 30.88
CA PRO A 97 84.01 -71.09 29.97
C PRO A 97 84.57 -71.30 28.53
N ILE A 98 84.33 -70.33 27.64
CA ILE A 98 85.24 -69.67 26.66
C ILE A 98 84.35 -68.78 25.75
N VAL A 99 84.79 -67.55 25.47
CA VAL A 99 84.01 -66.55 24.70
C VAL A 99 84.77 -66.16 23.43
N VAL A 100 84.11 -66.24 22.28
CA VAL A 100 84.58 -65.72 20.99
C VAL A 100 83.66 -64.57 20.62
N VAL A 101 84.21 -63.38 20.45
CA VAL A 101 83.46 -62.14 20.17
C VAL A 101 83.32 -61.98 18.64
N PRO A 102 82.10 -62.00 18.07
CA PRO A 102 81.88 -61.81 16.64
C PRO A 102 82.19 -60.38 16.18
N GLU A 103 82.37 -60.18 14.88
CA GLU A 103 82.77 -58.88 14.31
C GLU A 103 81.72 -57.77 14.57
N ASP A 104 80.42 -58.11 14.57
CA ASP A 104 79.35 -57.18 14.98
C ASP A 104 79.50 -56.74 16.45
N GLU A 105 79.90 -57.64 17.35
CA GLU A 105 80.21 -57.26 18.74
C GLU A 105 81.53 -56.48 18.82
N LEU A 106 82.50 -56.73 17.95
CA LEU A 106 83.75 -55.97 17.89
C LEU A 106 83.52 -54.55 17.35
N GLU A 107 82.67 -54.36 16.34
CA GLU A 107 82.26 -53.04 15.85
C GLU A 107 81.38 -52.30 16.85
N ARG A 108 80.45 -53.01 17.49
CA ARG A 108 79.68 -52.47 18.62
C ARG A 108 80.61 -52.06 19.77
N MET A 109 81.60 -52.87 20.16
CA MET A 109 82.60 -52.51 21.17
C MET A 109 83.47 -51.33 20.72
N LYS A 110 83.86 -51.23 19.44
CA LYS A 110 84.57 -50.05 18.90
C LYS A 110 83.71 -48.79 18.91
N GLY A 111 82.40 -48.91 18.69
CA GLY A 111 81.43 -47.82 18.80
C GLY A 111 81.17 -47.41 20.26
N GLU A 112 80.99 -48.37 21.15
CA GLU A 112 80.78 -48.17 22.60
C GLU A 112 82.06 -47.65 23.31
N THR A 113 83.26 -47.94 22.78
CA THR A 113 84.54 -47.42 23.29
C THR A 113 84.99 -46.10 22.64
N ARG A 114 84.31 -45.64 21.59
CA ARG A 114 84.54 -44.29 21.04
C ARG A 114 83.94 -43.27 22.01
N ILE A 115 84.81 -42.64 22.81
CA ILE A 115 84.45 -41.52 23.67
C ILE A 115 83.98 -40.37 22.77
N LEU A 116 82.67 -40.21 22.64
CA LEU A 116 82.06 -39.12 21.90
C LEU A 116 82.40 -37.79 22.58
N THR A 117 82.89 -36.83 21.81
CA THR A 117 83.03 -35.46 22.30
C THR A 117 81.62 -34.87 22.54
N PRO A 118 81.44 -33.91 23.47
CA PRO A 118 80.13 -33.31 23.73
C PRO A 118 79.49 -32.70 22.46
N ALA A 119 80.29 -32.17 21.54
CA ALA A 119 79.83 -31.66 20.24
C ALA A 119 79.36 -32.78 19.29
N GLU A 120 79.96 -33.97 19.31
CA GLU A 120 79.50 -35.12 18.52
C GLU A 120 78.21 -35.71 19.10
N MET A 121 78.02 -35.69 20.43
CA MET A 121 76.77 -36.09 21.06
C MET A 121 75.64 -35.12 20.69
N GLU A 122 75.85 -33.81 20.81
CA GLU A 122 74.89 -32.78 20.44
C GLU A 122 74.51 -32.86 18.95
N ALA A 123 75.48 -33.11 18.05
CA ALA A 123 75.21 -33.29 16.63
C ALA A 123 74.41 -34.57 16.30
N LEU A 124 74.57 -35.64 17.08
CA LEU A 124 73.84 -36.90 16.91
C LEU A 124 72.44 -36.82 17.50
N GLU A 125 72.27 -36.12 18.64
CA GLU A 125 70.98 -35.75 19.20
C GLU A 125 70.21 -34.84 18.26
N ALA A 126 70.84 -33.78 17.71
CA ALA A 126 70.22 -32.89 16.73
C ALA A 126 69.72 -33.64 15.49
N ARG A 127 70.52 -34.54 14.89
CA ARG A 127 70.05 -35.39 13.76
C ARG A 127 68.88 -36.29 14.15
N ARG A 128 68.91 -36.87 15.36
CA ARG A 128 67.83 -37.73 15.86
C ARG A 128 66.56 -36.92 16.17
N GLU A 129 66.68 -35.66 16.54
CA GLU A 129 65.58 -34.71 16.65
C GLU A 129 65.04 -34.30 15.28
N GLU A 130 65.90 -33.96 14.31
CA GLU A 130 65.52 -33.66 12.92
C GLU A 130 64.73 -34.81 12.27
N GLU A 131 65.19 -36.06 12.42
CA GLU A 131 64.47 -37.24 11.92
C GLU A 131 63.11 -37.42 12.61
N GLN A 132 63.03 -37.22 13.92
CA GLN A 132 61.78 -37.24 14.67
C GLN A 132 60.84 -36.09 14.28
N GLU A 133 61.38 -34.89 14.01
CA GLU A 133 60.64 -33.73 13.52
C GLU A 133 60.07 -34.00 12.12
N GLN A 134 60.84 -34.57 11.20
CA GLN A 134 60.38 -34.97 9.86
C GLN A 134 59.29 -36.07 9.94
N GLN A 135 59.46 -37.08 10.81
CA GLN A 135 58.43 -38.09 11.06
C GLN A 135 57.17 -37.48 11.71
N ARG A 136 57.31 -36.50 12.60
CA ARG A 136 56.19 -35.74 13.17
C ARG A 136 55.51 -34.86 12.14
N LEU A 137 56.24 -34.20 11.24
CA LEU A 137 55.70 -33.36 10.16
C LEU A 137 54.92 -34.17 9.14
N THR A 138 55.47 -35.28 8.65
CA THR A 138 54.75 -36.20 7.75
C THR A 138 53.51 -36.81 8.42
N SER A 139 53.60 -37.14 9.71
CA SER A 139 52.45 -37.61 10.50
C SER A 139 51.39 -36.52 10.73
N LYS A 140 51.79 -35.25 10.95
CA LYS A 140 50.89 -34.10 11.03
C LYS A 140 50.18 -33.88 9.70
N ALA A 141 50.91 -33.83 8.59
CA ALA A 141 50.36 -33.64 7.25
C ALA A 141 49.32 -34.74 6.89
N ARG A 142 49.61 -36.02 7.20
CA ARG A 142 48.62 -37.10 7.02
C ARG A 142 47.38 -36.91 7.91
N LYS A 143 47.55 -36.50 9.17
CA LYS A 143 46.43 -36.21 10.07
C LYS A 143 45.60 -35.03 9.58
N GLU A 144 46.22 -33.94 9.14
CA GLU A 144 45.54 -32.77 8.58
C GLU A 144 44.80 -33.09 7.28
N HIS A 145 45.39 -33.90 6.40
CA HIS A 145 44.72 -34.39 5.20
C HIS A 145 43.50 -35.25 5.54
N MET A 146 43.63 -36.21 6.47
CA MET A 146 42.50 -37.02 6.93
C MET A 146 41.42 -36.20 7.63
N MET A 147 41.79 -35.17 8.40
CA MET A 147 40.86 -34.23 9.01
C MET A 147 40.07 -33.47 7.93
N LYS A 148 40.74 -32.87 6.94
CA LYS A 148 40.09 -32.20 5.80
C LYS A 148 39.14 -33.13 5.04
N LEU A 149 39.59 -34.35 4.73
CA LEU A 149 38.76 -35.35 4.05
C LEU A 149 37.52 -35.73 4.89
N SER A 150 37.66 -35.80 6.21
CA SER A 150 36.54 -36.07 7.12
C SER A 150 35.56 -34.89 7.25
N GLU A 151 36.06 -33.65 7.21
CA GLU A 151 35.23 -32.44 7.16
C GLU A 151 34.48 -32.32 5.84
N GLU A 152 35.11 -32.65 4.71
CA GLU A 152 34.47 -32.72 3.40
C GLU A 152 33.42 -33.83 3.32
N ALA A 153 33.71 -35.01 3.86
CA ALA A 153 32.74 -36.10 3.97
C ALA A 153 31.54 -35.72 4.85
N ALA A 154 31.78 -35.06 6.00
CA ALA A 154 30.71 -34.57 6.88
C ALA A 154 29.86 -33.46 6.21
N ARG A 155 30.46 -32.61 5.37
CA ARG A 155 29.72 -31.60 4.58
C ARG A 155 28.95 -32.18 3.40
N ARG A 156 29.40 -33.31 2.84
CA ARG A 156 28.73 -34.04 1.76
C ARG A 156 27.69 -35.05 2.25
N ALA A 157 27.66 -35.37 3.54
CA ALA A 157 26.66 -36.26 4.11
C ALA A 157 25.25 -35.73 3.81
N PRO A 158 24.32 -36.57 3.30
CA PRO A 158 22.96 -36.14 3.07
C PRO A 158 22.30 -35.76 4.40
N LYS A 159 21.53 -34.66 4.38
CA LYS A 159 20.76 -34.21 5.55
C LYS A 159 19.71 -35.24 5.93
N SER A 160 19.46 -35.41 7.22
CA SER A 160 18.40 -36.28 7.72
C SER A 160 17.02 -35.81 7.21
N GLU A 161 16.06 -36.72 7.04
CA GLU A 161 14.70 -36.40 6.57
C GLU A 161 14.05 -35.29 7.42
N ILE A 162 14.24 -35.35 8.74
CA ILE A 162 13.77 -34.33 9.68
C ILE A 162 14.43 -32.96 9.40
N GLU A 163 15.72 -32.94 9.09
CA GLU A 163 16.44 -31.70 8.73
C GLU A 163 16.03 -31.18 7.35
N GLN A 164 15.63 -32.07 6.42
CA GLN A 164 15.08 -31.69 5.12
C GLN A 164 13.70 -31.04 5.28
N ILE A 165 12.82 -31.60 6.13
CA ILE A 165 11.51 -31.01 6.47
C ILE A 165 11.70 -29.63 7.11
N PHE A 166 12.52 -29.51 8.16
CA PHE A 166 12.78 -28.19 8.78
C PHE A 166 13.45 -27.20 7.81
N ALA A 167 14.29 -27.67 6.87
CA ALA A 167 14.86 -26.81 5.85
C ALA A 167 13.81 -26.33 4.84
N ALA A 168 12.86 -27.18 4.44
CA ALA A 168 11.76 -26.84 3.56
C ALA A 168 10.77 -25.86 4.23
N GLU A 169 10.36 -26.13 5.47
CA GLU A 169 9.54 -25.20 6.28
C GLU A 169 10.22 -23.84 6.42
N LYS A 170 11.52 -23.82 6.74
CA LYS A 170 12.30 -22.58 6.82
C LYS A 170 12.38 -21.85 5.48
N GLN A 171 12.50 -22.58 4.37
CA GLN A 171 12.49 -22.00 3.03
C GLN A 171 11.13 -21.38 2.69
N GLU A 172 10.02 -22.05 3.02
CA GLU A 172 8.67 -21.52 2.81
C GLU A 172 8.37 -20.31 3.72
N ILE A 173 8.82 -20.31 4.98
CA ILE A 173 8.76 -19.14 5.86
C ILE A 173 9.55 -17.97 5.25
N LEU A 174 10.75 -18.21 4.74
CA LEU A 174 11.57 -17.19 4.07
C LEU A 174 10.93 -16.72 2.75
N ARG A 175 10.29 -17.60 1.98
CA ARG A 175 9.55 -17.27 0.76
C ARG A 175 8.36 -16.39 1.09
N ARG A 176 7.53 -16.78 2.07
CA ARG A 176 6.38 -16.00 2.54
C ARG A 176 6.81 -14.63 3.11
N ALA A 177 7.91 -14.58 3.84
CA ALA A 177 8.47 -13.33 4.33
C ALA A 177 8.99 -12.40 3.20
N ARG A 178 9.52 -12.95 2.10
CA ARG A 178 9.86 -12.17 0.90
C ARG A 178 8.60 -11.62 0.22
N VAL A 179 7.61 -12.47 -0.05
CA VAL A 179 6.33 -12.04 -0.63
C VAL A 179 5.65 -10.96 0.22
N LEU A 180 5.66 -11.08 1.54
CA LEU A 180 5.12 -10.05 2.44
C LEU A 180 5.89 -8.72 2.34
N LYS A 181 7.22 -8.74 2.23
CA LYS A 181 8.01 -7.52 1.99
C LYS A 181 7.65 -6.87 0.65
N ASP A 182 7.56 -7.66 -0.40
CA ASP A 182 7.25 -7.17 -1.75
C ASP A 182 5.84 -6.55 -1.79
N GLN A 183 4.90 -7.07 -0.99
CA GLN A 183 3.58 -6.49 -0.79
C GLN A 183 3.56 -5.20 0.07
N THR A 184 4.64 -4.89 0.79
CA THR A 184 4.77 -3.61 1.51
C THR A 184 5.22 -2.46 0.62
N ASP A 185 5.66 -2.73 -0.62
CA ASP A 185 6.03 -1.69 -1.58
C ASP A 185 4.79 -1.02 -2.18
N ASP A 186 4.81 0.31 -2.31
CA ASP A 186 3.62 1.09 -2.68
C ASP A 186 3.16 0.88 -4.13
N SER A 187 4.07 0.54 -5.05
CA SER A 187 3.70 0.14 -6.41
C SER A 187 2.89 -1.17 -6.43
N VAL A 188 3.25 -2.15 -5.59
CA VAL A 188 2.50 -3.41 -5.46
C VAL A 188 1.15 -3.18 -4.78
N LYS A 189 1.06 -2.30 -3.77
CA LYS A 189 -0.23 -1.88 -3.21
C LYS A 189 -1.13 -1.23 -4.27
N LEU A 190 -0.58 -0.37 -5.12
CA LEU A 190 -1.33 0.23 -6.23
C LEU A 190 -1.84 -0.85 -7.19
N MET A 191 -0.99 -1.78 -7.62
CA MET A 191 -1.39 -2.91 -8.48
C MET A 191 -2.51 -3.74 -7.86
N LYS A 192 -2.44 -4.05 -6.56
CA LYS A 192 -3.52 -4.75 -5.83
C LYS A 192 -4.83 -3.97 -5.78
N THR A 193 -4.78 -2.64 -5.59
CA THR A 193 -6.02 -1.83 -5.63
C THR A 193 -6.66 -1.79 -7.02
N LEU A 194 -5.87 -1.77 -8.09
CA LEU A 194 -6.35 -1.91 -9.46
C LEU A 194 -6.94 -3.31 -9.71
N GLY A 195 -6.28 -4.36 -9.21
CA GLY A 195 -6.77 -5.74 -9.28
C GLY A 195 -8.12 -5.95 -8.58
N ALA A 196 -8.26 -5.44 -7.35
CA ALA A 196 -9.52 -5.48 -6.61
C ALA A 196 -10.64 -4.68 -7.30
N ARG A 197 -10.32 -3.54 -7.93
CA ARG A 197 -11.26 -2.77 -8.76
C ARG A 197 -11.73 -3.58 -9.97
N ALA A 198 -10.82 -4.28 -10.65
CA ALA A 198 -11.14 -5.13 -11.81
C ALA A 198 -12.02 -6.34 -11.43
N GLN A 199 -11.75 -6.96 -10.27
CA GLN A 199 -12.62 -7.99 -9.68
C GLN A 199 -14.03 -7.44 -9.43
N ALA A 200 -14.15 -6.30 -8.76
CA ALA A 200 -15.44 -5.69 -8.44
C ALA A 200 -16.28 -5.36 -9.69
N PHE A 201 -15.65 -4.87 -10.77
CA PHE A 201 -16.33 -4.64 -12.04
C PHE A 201 -16.76 -5.96 -12.72
N THR A 202 -15.93 -7.00 -12.68
CA THR A 202 -16.30 -8.33 -13.23
C THR A 202 -17.49 -8.93 -12.47
N ILE A 203 -17.52 -8.82 -11.14
CA ILE A 203 -18.65 -9.27 -10.31
C ILE A 203 -19.91 -8.45 -10.62
N ARG A 204 -19.78 -7.12 -10.83
CA ARG A 204 -20.90 -6.26 -11.20
C ARG A 204 -21.52 -6.66 -12.55
N ASP A 205 -20.71 -6.97 -13.56
CA ASP A 205 -21.20 -7.44 -14.86
C ASP A 205 -21.96 -8.78 -14.73
N GLN A 206 -21.47 -9.68 -13.89
CA GLN A 206 -22.17 -10.94 -13.59
C GLN A 206 -23.51 -10.67 -12.87
N GLN A 207 -23.54 -9.76 -11.90
CA GLN A 207 -24.77 -9.36 -11.21
C GLN A 207 -25.79 -8.70 -12.15
N LEU A 208 -25.35 -7.89 -13.12
CA LEU A 208 -26.23 -7.30 -14.13
C LEU A 208 -26.88 -8.39 -14.99
N LYS A 209 -26.11 -9.35 -15.50
CA LYS A 209 -26.65 -10.48 -16.28
C LYS A 209 -27.63 -11.35 -15.48
N VAL A 210 -27.35 -11.59 -14.20
CA VAL A 210 -28.27 -12.32 -13.31
C VAL A 210 -29.55 -11.52 -13.08
N LYS A 211 -29.46 -10.20 -12.93
CA LYS A 211 -30.62 -9.32 -12.79
C LYS A 211 -31.48 -9.29 -14.06
N GLU A 212 -30.86 -9.18 -15.24
CA GLU A 212 -31.55 -9.23 -16.53
C GLU A 212 -32.31 -10.56 -16.70
N GLY A 213 -31.67 -11.70 -16.43
CA GLY A 213 -32.33 -13.01 -16.49
C GLY A 213 -33.49 -13.16 -15.49
N LEU A 214 -33.35 -12.63 -14.26
CA LEU A 214 -34.46 -12.59 -13.30
C LEU A 214 -35.61 -11.70 -13.77
N GLU A 215 -35.33 -10.56 -14.40
CA GLU A 215 -36.36 -9.67 -14.97
C GLU A 215 -37.10 -10.34 -16.14
N GLU A 216 -36.41 -11.12 -16.98
CA GLU A 216 -37.04 -11.97 -18.01
C GLU A 216 -37.92 -13.08 -17.40
N GLU A 217 -37.44 -13.79 -16.37
CA GLU A 217 -38.22 -14.81 -15.65
C GLU A 217 -39.48 -14.23 -15.00
N HIS A 218 -39.36 -13.05 -14.37
CA HIS A 218 -40.50 -12.32 -13.80
C HIS A 218 -41.50 -11.89 -14.87
N HIS A 219 -41.04 -11.34 -16.00
CA HIS A 219 -41.92 -10.96 -17.11
C HIS A 219 -42.74 -12.17 -17.63
N VAL A 220 -42.08 -13.31 -17.84
CA VAL A 220 -42.73 -14.55 -18.28
C VAL A 220 -43.71 -15.10 -17.23
N TYR A 221 -43.45 -14.87 -15.93
CA TYR A 221 -44.39 -15.21 -14.87
C TYR A 221 -45.63 -14.30 -14.88
N ASP A 222 -45.43 -12.98 -15.02
CA ASP A 222 -46.51 -11.99 -15.06
C ASP A 222 -47.39 -12.17 -16.30
N GLU A 223 -46.82 -12.50 -17.46
CA GLU A 223 -47.57 -12.88 -18.67
C GLU A 223 -48.47 -14.10 -18.42
N LYS A 224 -47.95 -15.15 -17.77
CA LYS A 224 -48.74 -16.35 -17.41
C LYS A 224 -49.87 -15.99 -16.45
N LEU A 225 -49.60 -15.13 -15.46
CA LEU A 225 -50.62 -14.68 -14.51
C LEU A 225 -51.72 -13.85 -15.21
N ASN A 226 -51.35 -12.96 -16.12
CA ASN A 226 -52.29 -12.18 -16.93
C ASN A 226 -53.18 -13.08 -17.80
N VAL A 227 -52.61 -14.13 -18.42
CA VAL A 227 -53.37 -15.13 -19.19
C VAL A 227 -54.34 -15.90 -18.28
N LEU A 228 -53.93 -16.30 -17.08
CA LEU A 228 -54.81 -16.98 -16.12
C LEU A 228 -55.97 -16.09 -15.66
N MET A 229 -55.72 -14.81 -15.35
CA MET A 229 -56.75 -13.84 -15.00
C MET A 229 -57.73 -13.58 -16.15
N GLU A 230 -57.24 -13.52 -17.40
CA GLU A 230 -58.09 -13.36 -18.57
C GLU A 230 -58.96 -14.60 -18.83
N ILE A 231 -58.43 -15.81 -18.61
CA ILE A 231 -59.24 -17.05 -18.64
C ILE A 231 -60.35 -17.00 -17.60
N GLU A 232 -60.05 -16.65 -16.34
CA GLU A 232 -61.06 -16.54 -15.28
C GLU A 232 -62.12 -15.47 -15.62
N ARG A 233 -61.71 -14.33 -16.17
CA ARG A 233 -62.61 -13.27 -16.63
C ARG A 233 -63.55 -13.75 -17.75
N LEU A 234 -63.01 -14.46 -18.75
CA LEU A 234 -63.79 -15.01 -19.86
C LEU A 234 -64.73 -16.13 -19.41
N GLU A 235 -64.33 -16.98 -18.45
CA GLU A 235 -65.23 -17.95 -17.82
C GLU A 235 -66.34 -17.26 -17.02
N GLY A 236 -66.02 -16.19 -16.29
CA GLY A 236 -67.00 -15.36 -15.59
C GLY A 236 -68.06 -14.78 -16.52
N LEU A 237 -67.64 -14.27 -17.69
CA LEU A 237 -68.55 -13.78 -18.73
C LEU A 237 -69.41 -14.92 -19.31
N LYS A 238 -68.82 -16.07 -19.67
CA LYS A 238 -69.58 -17.23 -20.16
C LYS A 238 -70.66 -17.71 -19.18
N ARG A 239 -70.34 -17.76 -17.88
CA ARG A 239 -71.33 -18.09 -16.83
C ARG A 239 -72.49 -17.09 -16.77
N GLN A 240 -72.23 -15.80 -17.04
CA GLN A 240 -73.28 -14.78 -17.12
C GLN A 240 -74.12 -14.92 -18.40
N GLU A 241 -73.48 -15.18 -19.55
CA GLU A 241 -74.15 -15.44 -20.83
C GLU A 241 -75.07 -16.66 -20.76
N GLU A 242 -74.61 -17.77 -20.15
CA GLU A 242 -75.42 -18.97 -19.90
C GLU A 242 -76.66 -18.65 -19.05
N VAL A 243 -76.50 -17.90 -17.96
CA VAL A 243 -77.60 -17.46 -17.10
C VAL A 243 -78.59 -16.56 -17.86
N ASP A 244 -78.12 -15.67 -18.72
CA ASP A 244 -78.98 -14.77 -19.49
C ASP A 244 -79.66 -15.45 -20.68
N GLU A 245 -79.03 -16.45 -21.31
CA GLU A 245 -79.69 -17.33 -22.28
C GLU A 245 -80.78 -18.19 -21.60
N VAL A 246 -80.54 -18.72 -20.39
CA VAL A 246 -81.60 -19.40 -19.62
C VAL A 246 -82.76 -18.46 -19.29
N LYS A 247 -82.50 -17.21 -18.88
CA LYS A 247 -83.56 -16.19 -18.69
C LYS A 247 -84.30 -15.89 -20.00
N LYS A 248 -83.57 -15.81 -21.12
CA LYS A 248 -84.13 -15.54 -22.46
C LYS A 248 -85.01 -16.70 -22.94
N GLN A 249 -84.59 -17.95 -22.75
CA GLN A 249 -85.39 -19.14 -23.03
C GLN A 249 -86.69 -19.16 -22.20
N LYS A 250 -86.61 -18.83 -20.89
CA LYS A 250 -87.81 -18.67 -20.04
C LYS A 250 -88.74 -17.60 -20.59
N ARG A 251 -88.25 -16.39 -20.92
CA ARG A 251 -89.05 -15.33 -21.55
C ARG A 251 -89.73 -15.77 -22.85
N TYR A 252 -89.07 -16.58 -23.68
CA TYR A 252 -89.69 -17.13 -24.90
C TYR A 252 -90.78 -18.17 -24.58
N ALA A 253 -90.58 -19.03 -23.59
CA ALA A 253 -91.60 -19.98 -23.12
C ALA A 253 -92.82 -19.25 -22.53
N ASP A 254 -92.60 -18.28 -21.65
CA ASP A 254 -93.66 -17.46 -21.04
C ASP A 254 -94.44 -16.68 -22.10
N ARG A 255 -93.74 -16.06 -23.06
CA ARG A 255 -94.35 -15.40 -24.21
C ARG A 255 -95.23 -16.34 -25.02
N LYS A 256 -94.77 -17.56 -25.30
CA LYS A 256 -95.55 -18.55 -26.06
C LYS A 256 -96.84 -18.93 -25.32
N VAL A 257 -96.76 -19.15 -24.00
CA VAL A 257 -97.95 -19.41 -23.17
C VAL A 257 -98.94 -18.24 -23.22
N LEU A 258 -98.47 -17.00 -23.23
CA LEU A 258 -99.34 -15.82 -23.38
C LEU A 258 -99.95 -15.72 -24.79
N GLU A 259 -99.21 -16.03 -25.84
CA GLU A 259 -99.72 -16.09 -27.22
C GLU A 259 -100.81 -17.15 -27.36
N ASP A 260 -100.61 -18.34 -26.80
CA ASP A 260 -101.61 -19.42 -26.75
C ASP A 260 -102.87 -18.98 -25.97
N GLN A 261 -102.72 -18.36 -24.79
CA GLN A 261 -103.85 -17.81 -24.02
C GLN A 261 -104.61 -16.70 -24.76
N ILE A 262 -103.92 -15.85 -25.52
CA ILE A 262 -104.56 -14.80 -26.34
C ILE A 262 -105.33 -15.43 -27.49
N ALA A 263 -104.77 -16.46 -28.14
CA ALA A 263 -105.46 -17.22 -29.19
C ALA A 263 -106.73 -17.89 -28.66
N ASP A 264 -106.68 -18.52 -27.48
CA ASP A 264 -107.84 -19.15 -26.87
C ASP A 264 -108.90 -18.13 -26.40
N ARG A 265 -108.51 -16.99 -25.79
CA ARG A 265 -109.45 -15.89 -25.51
C ARG A 265 -110.02 -15.25 -26.77
N ARG A 266 -109.32 -15.32 -27.91
CA ARG A 266 -109.84 -14.85 -29.21
C ARG A 266 -110.87 -15.84 -29.76
N ARG A 267 -110.59 -17.15 -29.73
CA ARG A 267 -111.54 -18.21 -30.07
C ARG A 267 -112.79 -18.15 -29.19
N GLN A 268 -112.64 -17.92 -27.89
CA GLN A 268 -113.76 -17.78 -26.97
C GLN A 268 -114.62 -16.55 -27.31
N ARG A 269 -114.02 -15.37 -27.51
CA ARG A 269 -114.76 -14.17 -27.95
C ARG A 269 -115.43 -14.33 -29.32
N GLN A 270 -114.85 -15.12 -30.23
CA GLN A 270 -115.51 -15.47 -31.50
C GLN A 270 -116.77 -16.30 -31.25
N LYS A 271 -116.71 -17.35 -30.43
CA LYS A 271 -117.88 -18.14 -30.03
C LYS A 271 -118.94 -17.29 -29.31
N GLU A 272 -118.53 -16.42 -28.40
CA GLU A 272 -119.44 -15.49 -27.70
C GLU A 272 -120.11 -14.52 -28.70
N SER A 273 -119.35 -13.99 -29.67
CA SER A 273 -119.90 -13.16 -30.75
C SER A 273 -120.82 -13.91 -31.70
N GLU A 274 -120.59 -15.21 -31.95
CA GLU A 274 -121.45 -16.08 -32.74
C GLU A 274 -122.79 -16.33 -32.00
N VAL A 275 -122.75 -16.57 -30.68
CA VAL A 275 -123.94 -16.69 -29.83
C VAL A 275 -124.73 -15.38 -29.81
N VAL A 276 -124.08 -14.23 -29.56
CA VAL A 276 -124.74 -12.92 -29.59
C VAL A 276 -125.31 -12.60 -30.98
N ALA A 277 -124.67 -13.04 -32.07
CA ALA A 277 -125.22 -12.89 -33.41
C ALA A 277 -126.47 -13.76 -33.64
N GLN A 278 -126.52 -14.98 -33.09
CA GLN A 278 -127.72 -15.83 -33.11
C GLN A 278 -128.85 -15.21 -32.29
N GLU A 279 -128.58 -14.78 -31.05
CA GLU A 279 -129.54 -14.07 -30.19
C GLU A 279 -130.07 -12.78 -30.84
N ALA A 280 -129.20 -12.03 -31.52
CA ALA A 280 -129.58 -10.82 -32.25
C ALA A 280 -130.45 -11.14 -33.49
N GLN A 281 -130.21 -12.25 -34.19
CA GLN A 281 -131.08 -12.71 -35.28
C GLN A 281 -132.46 -13.14 -34.74
N GLU A 282 -132.52 -13.85 -33.62
CA GLU A 282 -133.79 -14.18 -32.96
C GLU A 282 -134.53 -12.92 -32.47
N MET A 283 -133.81 -11.94 -31.92
CA MET A 283 -134.38 -10.67 -31.49
C MET A 283 -134.91 -9.87 -32.68
N LEU A 284 -134.18 -9.81 -33.80
CA LEU A 284 -134.64 -9.15 -35.03
C LEU A 284 -135.87 -9.86 -35.63
N ALA A 285 -135.98 -11.19 -35.51
CA ALA A 285 -137.19 -11.91 -35.91
C ALA A 285 -138.39 -11.53 -35.03
N LYS A 286 -138.21 -11.45 -33.70
CA LYS A 286 -139.24 -10.99 -32.75
C LYS A 286 -139.64 -9.52 -33.00
N ILE A 287 -138.67 -8.64 -33.27
CA ILE A 287 -138.91 -7.23 -33.61
C ILE A 287 -139.70 -7.10 -34.92
N LYS A 288 -139.40 -7.90 -35.96
CA LYS A 288 -140.17 -7.88 -37.21
C LYS A 288 -141.64 -8.26 -36.99
N GLN A 289 -141.90 -9.32 -36.21
CA GLN A 289 -143.27 -9.71 -35.84
C GLN A 289 -144.00 -8.57 -35.09
N GLN A 290 -143.32 -7.91 -34.13
CA GLN A 290 -143.88 -6.75 -33.43
C GLN A 290 -144.10 -5.54 -34.36
N GLN A 291 -143.20 -5.27 -35.31
CA GLN A 291 -143.35 -4.18 -36.28
C GLN A 291 -144.48 -4.43 -37.27
N GLU A 292 -144.76 -5.68 -37.65
CA GLU A 292 -145.93 -6.03 -38.45
C GLU A 292 -147.22 -5.73 -37.67
N GLU A 293 -147.32 -6.15 -36.41
CA GLU A 293 -148.44 -5.77 -35.53
C GLU A 293 -148.56 -4.25 -35.27
N GLU A 294 -147.44 -3.54 -35.15
CA GLU A 294 -147.43 -2.10 -34.95
C GLU A 294 -147.81 -1.33 -36.21
N ALA A 295 -147.41 -1.80 -37.39
CA ALA A 295 -147.81 -1.18 -38.66
C ALA A 295 -149.33 -1.26 -38.90
N GLU A 296 -149.98 -2.34 -38.46
CA GLU A 296 -151.45 -2.43 -38.43
C GLU A 296 -152.06 -1.39 -37.47
N LYS A 297 -151.50 -1.25 -36.25
CA LYS A 297 -151.93 -0.25 -35.25
C LYS A 297 -151.68 1.20 -35.71
N GLU A 298 -150.58 1.47 -36.42
CA GLU A 298 -150.23 2.81 -36.93
C GLU A 298 -151.11 3.24 -38.11
N ARG A 299 -151.50 2.32 -39.00
CA ARG A 299 -152.49 2.61 -40.06
C ARG A 299 -153.79 3.16 -39.44
N HIS A 300 -154.29 2.52 -38.38
CA HIS A 300 -155.45 2.99 -37.61
C HIS A 300 -155.24 4.30 -36.82
N LYS A 301 -154.00 4.80 -36.70
CA LYS A 301 -153.64 6.03 -35.97
C LYS A 301 -153.34 7.20 -36.92
N ALA A 302 -152.75 6.94 -38.08
CA ALA A 302 -152.48 7.93 -39.13
C ALA A 302 -153.79 8.57 -39.64
N GLU A 303 -154.85 7.77 -39.82
CA GLU A 303 -156.21 8.22 -40.15
C GLU A 303 -156.80 9.23 -39.14
N ARG A 304 -156.30 9.23 -37.89
CA ARG A 304 -156.70 10.17 -36.83
C ARG A 304 -155.80 11.41 -36.82
N SER A 305 -154.49 11.24 -36.97
CA SER A 305 -153.48 12.30 -36.89
C SER A 305 -153.59 13.34 -38.01
N LEU A 306 -153.92 12.90 -39.23
CA LEU A 306 -154.05 13.78 -40.41
C LEU A 306 -155.11 14.88 -40.21
N LYS A 307 -156.08 14.65 -39.31
CA LYS A 307 -157.14 15.60 -38.93
C LYS A 307 -156.69 16.72 -38.00
N SER A 308 -155.49 16.64 -37.39
CA SER A 308 -155.00 17.59 -36.36
C SER A 308 -153.81 18.46 -36.81
N MET A 309 -152.93 17.96 -37.67
CA MET A 309 -151.70 18.67 -38.08
C MET A 309 -151.92 19.94 -38.91
N ALA A 310 -153.14 20.23 -39.36
CA ALA A 310 -153.47 21.45 -40.10
C ALA A 310 -153.38 22.73 -39.23
N GLU A 311 -153.39 22.60 -37.90
CA GLU A 311 -153.64 23.72 -36.98
C GLU A 311 -152.35 24.43 -36.46
N ILE A 312 -151.22 23.72 -36.34
CA ILE A 312 -150.07 24.16 -35.51
C ILE A 312 -149.03 25.04 -36.24
N LYS A 313 -148.86 24.94 -37.57
CA LYS A 313 -147.69 25.48 -38.31
C LYS A 313 -147.47 27.01 -38.27
N LYS A 314 -148.33 27.80 -37.62
CA LYS A 314 -148.34 29.28 -37.72
C LYS A 314 -147.44 30.03 -36.73
N PHE A 315 -146.77 29.38 -35.77
CA PHE A 315 -146.28 30.06 -34.55
C PHE A 315 -144.77 30.31 -34.39
N ASN A 316 -143.87 29.69 -35.17
CA ASN A 316 -142.52 29.34 -34.64
C ASN A 316 -141.28 30.17 -35.07
N ASN A 317 -141.42 31.33 -35.72
CA ASN A 317 -140.32 31.92 -36.53
C ASN A 317 -139.44 33.03 -35.87
N GLU A 318 -139.54 33.34 -34.58
CA GLU A 318 -139.11 34.67 -34.05
C GLU A 318 -137.79 34.76 -33.22
N THR A 319 -137.09 33.67 -32.88
CA THR A 319 -136.26 33.63 -31.63
C THR A 319 -134.71 33.78 -31.72
N LEU A 320 -134.07 33.93 -32.89
CA LEU A 320 -132.66 33.44 -33.09
C LEU A 320 -131.45 34.34 -32.66
N VAL A 321 -131.56 35.66 -32.45
CA VAL A 321 -130.48 36.63 -32.85
C VAL A 321 -129.33 36.96 -31.84
N ARG A 322 -129.32 36.51 -30.57
CA ARG A 322 -128.65 37.26 -29.46
C ARG A 322 -127.17 36.99 -29.00
N LYS A 323 -126.29 36.23 -29.69
CA LYS A 323 -125.26 35.40 -28.97
C LYS A 323 -123.72 35.58 -29.18
N GLN A 324 -123.13 36.72 -29.61
CA GLN A 324 -121.77 36.71 -30.25
C GLN A 324 -120.53 37.45 -29.63
N GLU A 325 -120.56 38.16 -28.49
CA GLU A 325 -119.54 39.24 -28.24
C GLU A 325 -118.28 38.99 -27.35
N ILE A 326 -118.09 37.84 -26.68
CA ILE A 326 -117.26 37.77 -25.44
C ILE A 326 -115.73 37.49 -25.56
N GLN A 327 -115.16 37.13 -26.72
CA GLN A 327 -113.92 36.30 -26.78
C GLN A 327 -112.49 36.95 -26.81
N ARG A 328 -112.24 38.23 -26.48
CA ARG A 328 -111.01 38.94 -26.98
C ARG A 328 -109.79 39.25 -26.05
N GLN A 329 -109.74 38.94 -24.75
CA GLN A 329 -108.84 39.67 -23.80
C GLN A 329 -107.59 38.96 -23.17
N ILE A 330 -107.14 37.76 -23.58
CA ILE A 330 -106.29 36.88 -22.71
C ILE A 330 -104.80 36.69 -23.17
N LYS A 331 -104.13 37.62 -23.87
CA LYS A 331 -102.90 37.27 -24.66
C LYS A 331 -101.51 37.87 -24.34
N ASP A 332 -101.31 38.73 -23.34
CA ASP A 332 -100.14 39.66 -23.36
C ASP A 332 -99.05 39.56 -22.24
N GLU A 333 -98.99 38.51 -21.38
CA GLU A 333 -98.21 38.58 -20.10
C GLU A 333 -96.90 37.73 -19.92
N GLU A 334 -96.38 36.96 -20.89
CA GLU A 334 -95.42 35.86 -20.59
C GLU A 334 -93.89 36.08 -20.86
N ASP A 335 -93.39 37.27 -21.21
CA ASP A 335 -92.13 37.42 -21.99
C ASP A 335 -90.82 37.97 -21.31
N GLN A 336 -90.57 37.84 -19.98
CA GLN A 336 -89.49 38.62 -19.30
C GLN A 336 -88.39 37.95 -18.41
N VAL A 337 -88.25 36.62 -18.27
CA VAL A 337 -87.41 36.04 -17.15
C VAL A 337 -86.02 35.42 -17.53
N VAL A 338 -85.61 35.35 -18.80
CA VAL A 338 -84.53 34.44 -19.23
C VAL A 338 -83.06 34.98 -19.17
N ALA A 339 -82.81 36.26 -18.92
CA ALA A 339 -81.54 36.91 -19.33
C ALA A 339 -80.32 36.94 -18.36
N TYR A 340 -80.38 36.42 -17.12
CA TYR A 340 -79.38 36.79 -16.08
C TYR A 340 -78.25 35.77 -15.76
N GLN A 341 -78.36 34.49 -16.15
CA GLN A 341 -77.54 33.44 -15.52
C GLN A 341 -76.21 33.04 -16.20
N GLN A 342 -75.81 33.66 -17.33
CA GLN A 342 -74.70 33.16 -18.16
C GLN A 342 -73.32 33.87 -18.02
N LYS A 343 -73.12 34.78 -17.04
CA LYS A 343 -71.92 35.68 -17.03
C LYS A 343 -70.86 35.49 -15.93
N LYS A 344 -70.96 34.51 -15.01
CA LYS A 344 -70.06 34.45 -13.83
C LYS A 344 -69.10 33.24 -13.72
N ALA A 345 -69.02 32.38 -14.73
CA ALA A 345 -68.27 31.11 -14.65
C ALA A 345 -66.85 31.13 -15.27
N ALA A 346 -66.34 32.28 -15.71
CA ALA A 346 -65.15 32.34 -16.58
C ALA A 346 -63.82 32.78 -15.91
N GLU A 347 -63.82 33.29 -14.67
CA GLU A 347 -62.61 33.92 -14.08
C GLU A 347 -61.70 32.98 -13.28
N LEU A 348 -62.16 31.82 -12.83
CA LEU A 348 -61.44 31.00 -11.84
C LEU A 348 -60.41 30.01 -12.41
N LYS A 349 -60.08 30.07 -13.70
CA LYS A 349 -59.27 29.04 -14.38
C LYS A 349 -57.88 29.52 -14.84
N ARG A 350 -57.32 30.58 -14.24
CA ARG A 350 -56.14 31.27 -14.79
C ARG A 350 -55.02 31.67 -13.81
N LEU A 351 -54.97 31.07 -12.62
CA LEU A 351 -53.95 31.38 -11.60
C LEU A 351 -53.22 30.15 -11.01
N GLU A 352 -53.47 28.93 -11.53
CA GLU A 352 -52.95 27.69 -10.95
C GLU A 352 -51.76 27.08 -11.73
N GLU A 353 -51.26 27.78 -12.77
CA GLU A 353 -50.22 27.27 -13.68
C GLU A 353 -48.81 27.87 -13.46
N GLU A 354 -48.62 28.83 -12.54
CA GLU A 354 -47.34 29.54 -12.37
C GLU A 354 -46.38 28.98 -11.28
N GLU A 355 -46.78 27.98 -10.48
CA GLU A 355 -45.98 27.53 -9.31
C GLU A 355 -45.10 26.27 -9.51
N ALA A 356 -44.94 25.79 -10.76
CA ALA A 356 -44.28 24.50 -11.04
C ALA A 356 -42.84 24.56 -11.63
N GLN A 357 -42.26 25.74 -11.90
CA GLN A 357 -41.01 25.85 -12.71
C GLN A 357 -39.77 26.44 -11.99
N ARG A 358 -39.75 26.59 -10.66
CA ARG A 358 -38.57 27.11 -9.91
C ARG A 358 -37.92 26.13 -8.93
N ARG A 359 -38.09 24.81 -9.11
CA ARG A 359 -37.50 23.76 -8.26
C ARG A 359 -36.89 22.57 -9.02
N HIS A 360 -36.19 22.84 -10.12
CA HIS A 360 -35.11 21.97 -10.65
C HIS A 360 -33.81 22.80 -10.54
N GLU A 361 -33.07 22.71 -9.45
CA GLU A 361 -32.08 21.68 -9.12
C GLU A 361 -30.68 21.93 -9.70
N ALA A 362 -29.70 21.92 -8.79
CA ALA A 362 -28.47 21.13 -8.93
C ALA A 362 -27.47 21.43 -10.07
N GLU A 363 -27.41 22.65 -10.60
CA GLU A 363 -26.39 23.01 -11.62
C GLU A 363 -25.26 23.98 -11.18
N LEU A 364 -25.05 24.20 -9.87
CA LEU A 364 -23.77 24.74 -9.36
C LEU A 364 -22.97 23.69 -8.58
N ARG A 365 -22.35 22.79 -9.36
CA ARG A 365 -21.25 21.93 -8.89
C ARG A 365 -20.02 22.78 -8.56
N CYS A 366 -20.03 23.46 -7.42
CA CYS A 366 -18.86 24.08 -6.78
C CYS A 366 -17.89 23.02 -6.22
N ALA A 367 -17.48 22.08 -7.07
CA ALA A 367 -16.45 21.08 -6.86
C ALA A 367 -15.31 21.39 -7.85
N LYS A 368 -14.44 22.35 -7.52
CA LYS A 368 -13.23 22.07 -6.72
C LYS A 368 -12.40 20.95 -7.34
N LEU A 369 -11.62 21.26 -8.38
CA LEU A 369 -10.26 20.75 -8.60
C LEU A 369 -9.61 21.37 -9.85
N ARG A 370 -8.28 21.45 -9.83
CA ARG A 370 -7.35 21.74 -10.95
C ARG A 370 -7.42 23.15 -11.55
N SER A 371 -6.37 23.93 -11.31
CA SER A 371 -5.43 24.37 -12.37
C SER A 371 -4.55 25.59 -11.99
N MET A 372 -4.12 25.73 -10.74
CA MET A 372 -3.03 26.67 -10.42
C MET A 372 -2.21 26.24 -9.19
N GLN A 373 -1.80 24.98 -9.21
CA GLN A 373 -0.64 24.57 -8.43
C GLN A 373 0.60 24.91 -9.25
N GLU A 374 1.66 25.34 -8.55
CA GLU A 374 3.07 25.33 -8.98
C GLU A 374 3.71 26.57 -9.67
N LYS A 375 4.44 27.30 -8.82
CA LYS A 375 5.91 27.58 -8.93
C LYS A 375 6.38 28.73 -9.85
N MET A 376 7.64 29.12 -9.59
CA MET A 376 8.46 30.17 -10.26
C MET A 376 8.03 31.62 -9.91
N ALA A 377 8.89 32.56 -9.52
CA ALA A 377 10.31 32.60 -9.08
C ALA A 377 10.42 33.73 -8.01
N ASN A 378 11.34 33.80 -7.03
CA ASN A 378 12.81 33.65 -7.02
C ASN A 378 13.59 34.74 -7.79
N GLU A 379 13.56 35.98 -7.28
CA GLU A 379 14.51 37.05 -7.63
C GLU A 379 15.14 37.62 -6.36
N LYS A 380 16.42 37.29 -6.11
CA LYS A 380 17.17 37.70 -4.92
C LYS A 380 18.68 37.83 -5.23
N ALA A 381 19.01 38.68 -6.20
CA ALA A 381 20.37 39.13 -6.48
C ALA A 381 20.35 40.31 -7.47
N GLU A 382 20.58 41.57 -7.03
CA GLU A 382 21.04 42.64 -7.95
C GLU A 382 21.55 43.98 -7.34
N LEU A 383 21.64 44.20 -6.02
CA LEU A 383 22.10 45.49 -5.47
C LEU A 383 23.08 45.36 -4.29
N ASP A 384 24.40 45.39 -4.59
CA ASP A 384 25.40 46.19 -3.84
C ASP A 384 26.83 46.15 -4.47
N GLU A 385 26.96 46.29 -5.79
CA GLU A 385 28.26 46.28 -6.51
C GLU A 385 28.94 47.68 -6.58
N LEU A 386 28.80 48.54 -5.55
CA LEU A 386 29.23 49.96 -5.63
C LEU A 386 29.93 50.51 -4.38
N ARG A 387 31.03 49.89 -3.93
CA ARG A 387 31.90 50.47 -2.87
C ARG A 387 33.41 50.19 -3.04
N ALA A 388 33.97 50.48 -4.23
CA ALA A 388 35.32 50.01 -4.61
C ALA A 388 36.38 51.06 -5.06
N LYS A 389 36.17 52.39 -4.95
CA LYS A 389 37.13 53.39 -5.48
C LYS A 389 37.27 54.69 -4.65
N ARG A 390 38.34 54.84 -3.84
CA ARG A 390 38.96 56.11 -3.36
C ARG A 390 40.17 55.89 -2.41
N ALA A 391 41.33 55.49 -2.94
CA ALA A 391 42.58 55.40 -2.16
C ALA A 391 43.81 55.65 -3.06
N ALA A 392 44.19 56.93 -3.25
CA ALA A 392 45.13 57.33 -4.31
C ALA A 392 46.03 58.55 -3.98
N GLU A 393 46.34 58.81 -2.71
CA GLU A 393 46.96 60.07 -2.27
C GLU A 393 48.20 59.85 -1.37
N SER A 394 49.39 59.70 -1.97
CA SER A 394 50.68 59.60 -1.26
C SER A 394 51.89 59.71 -2.22
N ARG A 395 52.37 60.93 -2.57
CA ARG A 395 53.49 61.05 -3.53
C ARG A 395 54.40 62.31 -3.55
N GLU A 396 54.44 63.18 -2.53
CA GLU A 396 54.93 64.57 -2.75
C GLU A 396 55.87 65.24 -1.71
N ARG A 397 56.81 64.57 -1.00
CA ARG A 397 57.66 65.26 0.02
C ARG A 397 59.13 64.77 0.22
N GLN A 398 60.04 64.85 -0.77
CA GLN A 398 61.47 64.49 -0.57
C GLN A 398 62.50 65.26 -1.44
N ALA A 399 62.96 66.47 -1.06
CA ALA A 399 64.13 67.11 -1.71
C ALA A 399 64.83 68.26 -0.92
N ARG A 400 66.20 68.27 -0.95
CA ARG A 400 67.19 69.36 -0.69
C ARG A 400 67.71 69.62 0.76
N GLU A 401 69.04 69.42 1.01
CA GLU A 401 69.91 70.10 2.04
C GLU A 401 71.37 69.54 2.03
N ALA A 402 72.44 70.32 1.72
CA ALA A 402 73.88 69.87 1.78
C ALA A 402 74.98 70.98 1.68
N ASP A 403 76.23 70.64 2.09
CA ASP A 403 77.59 71.16 1.74
C ASP A 403 78.24 72.45 2.36
N LEU A 404 79.53 72.37 2.82
CA LEU A 404 80.69 73.21 2.33
C LEU A 404 82.13 73.13 2.99
N THR A 405 82.42 73.69 4.18
CA THR A 405 83.72 74.41 4.46
C THR A 405 84.82 73.77 5.38
N LEU A 406 86.13 74.09 5.15
CA LEU A 406 87.34 73.85 6.04
C LEU A 406 88.68 74.35 5.40
N ALA A 407 89.79 74.52 6.16
CA ALA A 407 91.07 75.06 5.59
C ALA A 407 92.48 74.69 6.22
N ARG A 408 93.21 75.62 6.90
CA ARG A 408 94.51 76.14 6.35
C ARG A 408 95.89 76.09 7.11
N LYS A 409 96.22 75.24 8.09
CA LYS A 409 97.53 75.27 8.84
C LYS A 409 98.47 74.08 8.52
N HIS A 410 99.82 74.24 8.47
CA HIS A 410 100.73 73.13 8.07
C HIS A 410 102.31 73.15 8.24
N LYS A 411 103.04 74.22 8.63
CA LYS A 411 104.42 74.45 8.06
C LYS A 411 105.74 74.14 8.82
N GLU A 412 106.09 74.70 9.99
CA GLU A 412 107.48 74.66 10.55
C GLU A 412 107.87 73.36 11.29
N GLU A 413 106.91 72.45 11.44
CA GLU A 413 107.02 71.14 12.08
C GLU A 413 107.88 70.13 11.26
N MET A 414 109.02 70.54 10.69
CA MET A 414 109.62 69.83 9.54
C MET A 414 111.05 69.29 9.70
N ASP A 415 112.00 70.03 10.28
CA ASP A 415 113.42 69.65 10.22
C ASP A 415 113.99 68.97 11.48
N GLU A 416 113.59 69.32 12.70
CA GLU A 416 113.79 68.43 13.87
C GLU A 416 113.08 67.09 13.67
N LEU A 417 112.00 67.13 12.91
CA LEU A 417 111.33 65.93 12.43
C LEU A 417 112.24 65.06 11.53
N ARG A 418 113.39 65.49 10.99
CA ARG A 418 114.27 64.67 10.12
C ARG A 418 115.13 63.64 10.84
N HIS A 419 115.99 64.02 11.80
CA HIS A 419 116.79 63.00 12.51
C HIS A 419 115.92 62.16 13.45
N ALA A 420 114.85 62.75 14.00
CA ALA A 420 113.78 61.98 14.61
C ALA A 420 113.17 60.99 13.59
N ARG A 421 112.83 61.42 12.36
CA ARG A 421 112.35 60.53 11.27
C ARG A 421 113.35 59.40 10.95
N GLU A 422 114.67 59.58 11.03
CA GLU A 422 115.64 58.52 10.69
C GLU A 422 115.74 57.43 11.76
N ALA A 423 115.93 57.80 13.03
CA ALA A 423 115.90 56.83 14.14
C ALA A 423 114.51 56.18 14.26
N GLN A 424 113.45 56.97 14.10
CA GLN A 424 112.08 56.50 14.00
C GLN A 424 111.85 55.66 12.74
N ALA A 425 112.58 55.86 11.63
CA ALA A 425 112.46 55.04 10.42
C ALA A 425 113.08 53.66 10.63
N LEU A 426 114.27 53.55 11.23
CA LEU A 426 114.87 52.26 11.56
C LEU A 426 114.05 51.50 12.62
N HIS A 427 113.54 52.21 13.64
CA HIS A 427 112.63 51.60 14.62
C HIS A 427 111.30 51.20 13.97
N ARG A 428 110.68 52.05 13.13
CA ARG A 428 109.51 51.71 12.31
C ARG A 428 109.79 50.55 11.38
N GLN A 429 110.99 50.41 10.82
CA GLN A 429 111.31 49.32 9.90
C GLN A 429 111.38 47.98 10.65
N ARG A 430 112.05 47.94 11.82
CA ARG A 430 112.04 46.75 12.69
C ARG A 430 110.65 46.46 13.28
N ALA A 431 109.90 47.49 13.64
CA ALA A 431 108.52 47.35 14.10
C ALA A 431 107.63 46.79 12.97
N ARG A 432 107.63 47.42 11.79
CA ARG A 432 106.92 46.95 10.57
C ARG A 432 107.30 45.54 10.16
N VAL A 433 108.55 45.10 10.32
CA VAL A 433 108.93 43.70 10.02
C VAL A 433 108.36 42.73 11.07
N LYS A 434 108.41 43.06 12.36
CA LYS A 434 107.77 42.23 13.41
C LYS A 434 106.24 42.23 13.28
N GLU A 435 105.66 43.39 13.02
CA GLU A 435 104.24 43.60 12.78
C GLU A 435 103.78 42.89 11.52
N ALA A 436 104.54 42.94 10.41
CA ALA A 436 104.25 42.17 9.20
C ALA A 436 104.37 40.66 9.41
N THR A 437 105.33 40.17 10.21
CA THR A 437 105.45 38.73 10.52
C THR A 437 104.38 38.25 11.51
N LEU A 438 103.90 39.11 12.41
CA LEU A 438 102.71 38.85 13.23
C LEU A 438 101.44 38.86 12.38
N GLN A 439 101.24 39.90 11.56
CA GLN A 439 100.12 40.00 10.61
C GLN A 439 100.12 38.86 9.61
N GLN A 440 101.27 38.36 9.15
CA GLN A 440 101.36 37.16 8.31
C GLN A 440 100.89 35.91 9.06
N ARG A 441 101.33 35.69 10.31
CA ARG A 441 100.88 34.54 11.12
C ARG A 441 99.41 34.64 11.53
N GLU A 442 98.94 35.83 11.84
CA GLU A 442 97.52 36.12 12.12
C GLU A 442 96.69 35.90 10.85
N TYR A 443 97.16 36.37 9.69
CA TYR A 443 96.53 36.11 8.39
C TYR A 443 96.52 34.61 8.04
N GLU A 444 97.64 33.89 8.20
CA GLU A 444 97.71 32.44 7.99
C GLU A 444 96.75 31.69 8.93
N SER A 445 96.69 32.08 10.21
CA SER A 445 95.76 31.52 11.20
C SER A 445 94.29 31.81 10.84
N ILE A 446 93.97 33.06 10.48
CA ILE A 446 92.63 33.47 10.03
C ILE A 446 92.26 32.75 8.73
N MET A 447 93.18 32.60 7.78
CA MET A 447 92.93 31.90 6.52
C MET A 447 92.71 30.41 6.75
N ALA A 448 93.51 29.75 7.60
CA ALA A 448 93.28 28.36 8.00
C ALA A 448 91.94 28.18 8.72
N GLN A 449 91.55 29.14 9.57
CA GLN A 449 90.24 29.14 10.22
C GLN A 449 89.10 29.36 9.22
N VAL A 450 89.25 30.28 8.27
CA VAL A 450 88.29 30.53 7.17
C VAL A 450 88.17 29.32 6.24
N GLU A 451 89.25 28.59 5.96
CA GLU A 451 89.20 27.34 5.18
C GLU A 451 88.51 26.21 5.96
N SER A 452 88.78 26.08 7.27
CA SER A 452 88.08 25.18 8.17
C SER A 452 86.58 25.50 8.23
N ASP A 453 86.20 26.76 8.39
CA ASP A 453 84.80 27.19 8.39
C ASP A 453 84.14 27.02 7.02
N LYS A 454 84.85 27.30 5.91
CA LYS A 454 84.36 27.08 4.55
C LYS A 454 84.14 25.60 4.24
N THR A 455 84.99 24.70 4.74
CA THR A 455 84.77 23.25 4.59
C THR A 455 83.65 22.74 5.48
N ARG A 456 83.53 23.25 6.73
CA ARG A 456 82.41 22.98 7.64
C ARG A 456 81.07 23.41 7.07
N VAL A 457 80.96 24.65 6.59
CA VAL A 457 79.74 25.20 5.97
C VAL A 457 79.36 24.40 4.72
N LYS A 458 80.32 24.09 3.83
CA LYS A 458 80.06 23.20 2.67
C LYS A 458 79.53 21.83 3.09
N ALA A 459 80.10 21.21 4.12
CA ALA A 459 79.64 19.92 4.61
C ALA A 459 78.23 19.98 5.24
N GLU A 460 77.88 21.09 5.92
CA GLU A 460 76.52 21.32 6.42
C GLU A 460 75.52 21.62 5.29
N GLU A 461 75.92 22.37 4.26
CA GLU A 461 75.11 22.60 3.06
C GLU A 461 74.83 21.29 2.32
N GLU A 462 75.83 20.43 2.09
CA GLU A 462 75.62 19.13 1.46
C GLU A 462 74.70 18.23 2.30
N LYS A 463 74.88 18.19 3.64
CA LYS A 463 73.95 17.49 4.54
C LYS A 463 72.52 18.04 4.43
N ARG A 464 72.35 19.37 4.37
CA ARG A 464 71.04 20.01 4.16
C ARG A 464 70.44 19.71 2.80
N LYS A 465 71.24 19.68 1.72
CA LYS A 465 70.80 19.29 0.36
C LYS A 465 70.34 17.84 0.35
N VAL A 466 71.11 16.91 0.92
CA VAL A 466 70.75 15.49 1.02
C VAL A 466 69.47 15.29 1.84
N ALA A 467 69.34 15.96 2.98
CA ALA A 467 68.12 15.91 3.80
C ALA A 467 66.89 16.49 3.07
N SER A 468 67.06 17.62 2.36
CA SER A 468 66.02 18.23 1.54
C SER A 468 65.60 17.31 0.37
N MET A 469 66.55 16.65 -0.29
CA MET A 469 66.29 15.67 -1.34
C MET A 469 65.58 14.41 -0.82
N ALA A 470 65.94 13.93 0.38
CA ALA A 470 65.24 12.83 1.03
C ALA A 470 63.79 13.22 1.39
N HIS A 471 63.59 14.40 1.99
CA HIS A 471 62.27 14.94 2.29
C HIS A 471 61.42 15.14 1.03
N ARG A 472 62.01 15.64 -0.06
CA ARG A 472 61.34 15.76 -1.38
C ARG A 472 60.89 14.40 -1.91
N ARG A 473 61.70 13.35 -1.80
CA ARG A 473 61.31 11.98 -2.21
C ARG A 473 60.13 11.46 -1.39
N VAL A 474 60.13 11.68 -0.07
CA VAL A 474 59.00 11.31 0.81
C VAL A 474 57.74 12.10 0.47
N LEU A 475 57.84 13.40 0.16
CA LEU A 475 56.69 14.18 -0.31
C LEU A 475 56.16 13.67 -1.66
N GLN A 476 57.05 13.30 -2.59
CA GLN A 476 56.64 12.72 -3.87
C GLN A 476 55.92 11.38 -3.68
N SER A 477 56.43 10.47 -2.85
CA SER A 477 55.72 9.20 -2.57
C SER A 477 54.38 9.43 -1.87
N GLN A 478 54.29 10.37 -0.93
CA GLN A 478 53.01 10.75 -0.29
C GLN A 478 52.00 11.37 -1.27
N ILE A 479 52.46 12.14 -2.26
CA ILE A 479 51.61 12.68 -3.32
C ILE A 479 51.09 11.53 -4.19
N GLU A 480 51.96 10.63 -4.64
CA GLU A 480 51.56 9.46 -5.44
C GLU A 480 50.59 8.55 -4.70
N GLU A 481 50.81 8.28 -3.41
CA GLU A 481 49.89 7.50 -2.57
C GLU A 481 48.54 8.20 -2.43
N LYS A 482 48.52 9.51 -2.17
CA LYS A 482 47.26 10.28 -2.12
C LYS A 482 46.55 10.31 -3.47
N GLU A 483 47.26 10.34 -4.59
CA GLU A 483 46.65 10.23 -5.92
C GLU A 483 46.10 8.84 -6.20
N LYS A 484 46.83 7.77 -5.85
CA LYS A 484 46.35 6.38 -5.93
C LYS A 484 45.10 6.20 -5.09
N LEU A 485 45.08 6.71 -3.85
CA LEU A 485 43.90 6.69 -2.97
C LEU A 485 42.72 7.50 -3.55
N LYS A 486 42.94 8.70 -4.09
CA LYS A 486 41.90 9.49 -4.77
C LYS A 486 41.31 8.73 -5.97
N LYS A 487 42.14 8.10 -6.79
CA LYS A 487 41.71 7.27 -7.93
C LYS A 487 40.88 6.07 -7.45
N LEU A 488 41.34 5.36 -6.42
CA LEU A 488 40.59 4.23 -5.83
C LEU A 488 39.24 4.66 -5.23
N VAL A 489 39.18 5.79 -4.53
CA VAL A 489 37.92 6.33 -3.99
C VAL A 489 36.97 6.76 -5.12
N PHE A 490 37.49 7.35 -6.20
CA PHE A 490 36.69 7.71 -7.37
C PHE A 490 36.13 6.46 -8.08
N VAL A 491 36.95 5.44 -8.28
CA VAL A 491 36.52 4.14 -8.86
C VAL A 491 35.46 3.49 -7.96
N LYS A 492 35.69 3.37 -6.65
CA LYS A 492 34.69 2.85 -5.71
C LYS A 492 33.38 3.61 -5.76
N LYS A 493 33.41 4.96 -5.82
CA LYS A 493 32.20 5.76 -5.97
C LYS A 493 31.48 5.54 -7.31
N GLN A 494 32.21 5.24 -8.39
CA GLN A 494 31.59 4.82 -9.65
C GLN A 494 31.01 3.41 -9.57
N GLU A 495 31.72 2.45 -8.96
CA GLU A 495 31.26 1.08 -8.71
C GLU A 495 30.00 1.07 -7.83
N GLU A 496 29.97 1.83 -6.74
CA GLU A 496 28.80 2.07 -5.89
C GLU A 496 27.64 2.68 -6.70
N GLY A 497 27.93 3.68 -7.54
CA GLY A 497 26.93 4.31 -8.42
C GLY A 497 26.40 3.39 -9.53
N GLN A 498 27.21 2.43 -10.00
CA GLN A 498 26.78 1.39 -10.94
C GLN A 498 25.98 0.31 -10.22
N ALA A 499 26.43 -0.15 -9.05
CA ALA A 499 25.72 -1.11 -8.20
C ALA A 499 24.32 -0.61 -7.82
N LEU A 500 24.18 0.65 -7.39
CA LEU A 500 22.88 1.25 -7.09
C LEU A 500 21.95 1.32 -8.32
N LYS A 501 22.49 1.57 -9.52
CA LYS A 501 21.71 1.53 -10.77
C LYS A 501 21.29 0.11 -11.13
N GLU A 502 22.17 -0.87 -10.93
CA GLU A 502 21.85 -2.28 -11.14
C GLU A 502 20.82 -2.78 -10.13
N GLU A 503 20.93 -2.43 -8.85
CA GLU A 503 19.93 -2.75 -7.82
C GLU A 503 18.58 -2.15 -8.17
N TYR A 504 18.54 -0.85 -8.51
CA TYR A 504 17.32 -0.19 -8.98
C TYR A 504 16.70 -0.90 -10.19
N ALA A 505 17.51 -1.28 -11.18
CA ALA A 505 17.04 -1.98 -12.38
C ALA A 505 16.59 -3.43 -12.10
N ARG A 506 17.22 -4.13 -11.15
CA ARG A 506 16.80 -5.47 -10.69
C ARG A 506 15.47 -5.39 -9.94
N GLU A 507 15.30 -4.40 -9.09
CA GLU A 507 14.04 -4.14 -8.38
C GLU A 507 12.92 -3.74 -9.36
N LEU A 508 13.19 -2.89 -10.34
CA LEU A 508 12.21 -2.52 -11.37
C LEU A 508 11.73 -3.77 -12.14
N LYS A 509 12.65 -4.62 -12.58
CA LYS A 509 12.34 -5.90 -13.24
C LYS A 509 11.56 -6.85 -12.34
N LYS A 510 11.89 -6.91 -11.05
CA LYS A 510 11.16 -7.71 -10.06
C LYS A 510 9.72 -7.21 -9.89
N MET A 511 9.51 -5.90 -9.84
CA MET A 511 8.17 -5.32 -9.79
C MET A 511 7.38 -5.57 -11.08
N GLU A 512 8.04 -5.55 -12.23
CA GLU A 512 7.41 -5.90 -13.50
C GLU A 512 7.03 -7.39 -13.58
N GLN A 513 7.85 -8.29 -13.02
CA GLN A 513 7.50 -9.70 -12.84
C GLN A 513 6.28 -9.85 -11.92
N ILE A 514 6.25 -9.19 -10.76
CA ILE A 514 5.10 -9.20 -9.84
C ILE A 514 3.84 -8.66 -10.52
N ARG A 515 3.93 -7.59 -11.32
CA ARG A 515 2.80 -7.07 -12.11
C ARG A 515 2.23 -8.14 -13.04
N LEU A 516 3.09 -8.86 -13.76
CA LEU A 516 2.68 -9.90 -14.70
C LEU A 516 2.08 -11.11 -13.96
N GLU A 517 2.69 -11.53 -12.85
CA GLU A 517 2.19 -12.61 -11.99
C GLU A 517 0.81 -12.26 -11.41
N GLU A 518 0.62 -11.08 -10.81
CA GLU A 518 -0.68 -10.64 -10.28
C GLU A 518 -1.74 -10.49 -11.39
N VAL A 519 -1.38 -9.99 -12.58
CA VAL A 519 -2.30 -9.93 -13.73
C VAL A 519 -2.71 -11.33 -14.19
N ASP A 520 -1.78 -12.28 -14.26
CA ASP A 520 -2.06 -13.67 -14.66
C ASP A 520 -2.88 -14.41 -13.59
N GLU A 521 -2.64 -14.15 -12.30
CA GLU A 521 -3.48 -14.64 -11.20
C GLU A 521 -4.92 -14.12 -11.30
N LEU A 522 -5.12 -12.84 -11.63
CA LEU A 522 -6.44 -12.26 -11.82
C LEU A 522 -7.16 -12.85 -13.05
N ILE A 523 -6.44 -13.08 -14.15
CA ILE A 523 -6.99 -13.77 -15.33
C ILE A 523 -7.41 -15.21 -14.98
N LYS A 524 -6.57 -15.96 -14.24
CA LYS A 524 -6.89 -17.30 -13.75
C LYS A 524 -8.08 -17.32 -12.79
N ALA A 525 -8.26 -16.25 -12.00
CA ALA A 525 -9.41 -16.05 -11.13
C ALA A 525 -10.71 -15.64 -11.88
N GLY A 526 -10.68 -15.55 -13.22
CA GLY A 526 -11.84 -15.24 -14.05
C GLY A 526 -12.17 -13.74 -14.16
N VAL A 527 -11.25 -12.85 -13.79
CA VAL A 527 -11.43 -11.39 -13.94
C VAL A 527 -11.41 -11.02 -15.42
N ASN A 528 -12.36 -10.18 -15.85
CA ASN A 528 -12.46 -9.75 -17.24
C ASN A 528 -11.18 -8.98 -17.67
N PRO A 529 -10.45 -9.44 -18.70
CA PRO A 529 -9.20 -8.81 -19.14
C PRO A 529 -9.31 -7.33 -19.51
N LEU A 530 -10.51 -6.85 -19.87
CA LEU A 530 -10.77 -5.44 -20.18
C LEU A 530 -10.49 -4.53 -18.97
N TYR A 531 -10.87 -4.96 -17.76
CA TYR A 531 -10.65 -4.18 -16.53
C TYR A 531 -9.22 -4.26 -15.99
N LEU A 532 -8.41 -5.19 -16.49
CA LEU A 532 -6.98 -5.30 -16.18
C LEU A 532 -6.11 -4.38 -17.07
N SER A 533 -6.70 -3.65 -18.01
CA SER A 533 -5.98 -2.73 -18.92
C SER A 533 -5.20 -1.64 -18.17
N GLU A 534 -5.81 -0.98 -17.17
CA GLU A 534 -5.14 0.01 -16.33
C GLU A 534 -3.93 -0.57 -15.57
N MET A 535 -4.04 -1.81 -15.09
CA MET A 535 -2.97 -2.50 -14.36
C MET A 535 -1.84 -2.95 -15.30
N LYS A 536 -2.17 -3.45 -16.50
CA LYS A 536 -1.19 -3.83 -17.54
C LYS A 536 -0.42 -2.62 -18.07
N ALA A 537 -1.08 -1.48 -18.24
CA ALA A 537 -0.49 -0.23 -18.73
C ALA A 537 0.26 0.57 -17.64
N LEU A 538 0.33 0.07 -16.40
CA LEU A 538 0.94 0.78 -15.28
C LEU A 538 2.46 0.91 -15.47
N ASP A 539 2.93 2.15 -15.55
CA ASP A 539 4.35 2.51 -15.59
C ASP A 539 4.96 2.48 -14.18
N ILE A 540 5.63 1.37 -13.88
CA ILE A 540 6.20 1.08 -12.56
C ILE A 540 7.31 2.06 -12.19
N GLU A 541 8.09 2.54 -13.16
CA GLU A 541 9.19 3.49 -12.92
C GLU A 541 8.64 4.85 -12.47
N LYS A 542 7.59 5.34 -13.14
CA LYS A 542 6.89 6.57 -12.73
C LYS A 542 6.14 6.44 -11.40
N VAL A 543 5.64 5.26 -11.06
CA VAL A 543 4.95 5.02 -9.77
C VAL A 543 5.95 4.94 -8.61
N ARG A 544 7.12 4.31 -8.81
CA ARG A 544 8.15 4.18 -7.77
C ARG A 544 8.86 5.50 -7.45
N ASN A 545 9.00 6.38 -8.43
CA ASN A 545 9.73 7.65 -8.30
C ASN A 545 8.85 8.83 -7.83
N ARG A 546 7.62 8.55 -7.39
CA ARG A 546 6.66 9.54 -6.82
C ARG A 546 6.59 9.42 -5.31
#